data_AF-A0A934CWP9-F1
#
_entry.id   AF-A0A934CWP9-F1
#
_cell.length_a   1.000
_cell.length_b   1.000
_cell.length_c   1.000
_cell.angle_alpha   90.00
_cell.angle_beta   90.00
_cell.angle_gamma   90.00
#
_symmetry.space_group_name_H-M   'P 1'
#
loop_
_entity.id
_entity.type
_entity.pdbx_description
1 polymer ?
#
loop_
_entity_poly.entity_id
_entity_poly.type
_entity_poly.pdbx_seq_one_letter_code
_entity_poly.pdbx_strand_id
1 'polypeptide(L)'
;MKKSIVKKAYSAVQSPRKTSTSTTPKVITSVKSLKKQYLKSDNNMCKVTFRLPKDAAQDAEMVTIVGDFNNWSVTENEMKKLKNGDFTLTLELPCNREYKFRYLIDANRWENDWFADKYVPNAFGADDSVVII
;
A
#
# COMPACT_ATOMS: atom_id res chain seq x y z
N MET A 1 -20.73 29.83 -45.36
CA MET A 1 -19.87 28.64 -45.23
C MET A 1 -19.08 28.74 -43.93
N LYS A 2 -19.18 27.71 -43.07
CA LYS A 2 -18.33 27.22 -41.93
C LYS A 2 -17.28 28.22 -41.35
N LYS A 3 -17.09 28.41 -40.03
CA LYS A 3 -16.95 27.41 -38.96
C LYS A 3 -17.22 27.99 -37.57
N SER A 4 -17.82 27.16 -36.72
CA SER A 4 -17.91 27.24 -35.26
C SER A 4 -16.55 27.24 -34.56
N ILE A 5 -16.45 27.91 -33.40
CA ILE A 5 -15.77 27.38 -32.21
C ILE A 5 -16.64 27.74 -30.99
N VAL A 6 -17.30 26.73 -30.43
CA VAL A 6 -18.09 26.81 -29.20
C VAL A 6 -17.12 26.67 -28.03
N LYS A 7 -17.04 27.70 -27.18
CA LYS A 7 -16.44 27.60 -25.85
C LYS A 7 -17.37 26.75 -24.98
N LYS A 8 -16.93 25.56 -24.56
CA LYS A 8 -17.65 24.78 -23.55
C LYS A 8 -16.99 25.04 -22.19
N ALA A 9 -17.68 25.80 -21.37
CA ALA A 9 -17.40 25.91 -19.95
C ALA A 9 -17.68 24.55 -19.29
N TYR A 10 -16.76 24.06 -18.46
CA TYR A 10 -17.03 22.98 -17.54
C TYR A 10 -17.31 23.59 -16.17
N SER A 11 -18.59 23.67 -15.84
CA SER A 11 -19.13 24.11 -14.56
C SER A 11 -18.91 23.04 -13.51
N ALA A 12 -18.52 23.48 -12.31
CA ALA A 12 -18.48 22.68 -11.10
C ALA A 12 -19.86 22.09 -10.79
N VAL A 13 -19.90 20.79 -10.46
CA VAL A 13 -21.07 20.15 -9.86
C VAL A 13 -20.58 19.42 -8.60
N GLN A 14 -20.94 19.98 -7.46
CA GLN A 14 -20.86 19.30 -6.16
C GLN A 14 -21.93 18.21 -6.12
N SER A 15 -21.54 16.98 -5.79
CA SER A 15 -22.49 15.89 -5.52
C SER A 15 -22.84 15.83 -4.02
N PRO A 16 -24.10 15.51 -3.66
CA PRO A 16 -24.63 15.66 -2.31
C PRO A 16 -24.22 14.55 -1.33
N ARG A 17 -24.30 14.89 -0.03
CA ARG A 17 -23.95 14.05 1.11
C ARG A 17 -25.12 13.16 1.58
N LYS A 18 -24.78 11.89 1.86
CA LYS A 18 -25.38 10.87 2.78
C LYS A 18 -26.72 10.20 2.41
N THR A 19 -26.66 8.87 2.35
CA THR A 19 -27.54 7.99 3.16
C THR A 19 -26.77 6.74 3.62
N SER A 20 -26.94 6.43 4.89
CA SER A 20 -26.46 5.26 5.64
C SER A 20 -27.27 4.01 5.31
N THR A 21 -26.60 2.90 5.06
CA THR A 21 -27.18 1.55 5.19
C THR A 21 -26.28 0.73 6.10
N SER A 22 -26.87 0.28 7.21
CA SER A 22 -26.26 -0.55 8.24
C SER A 22 -26.10 -1.99 7.74
N THR A 23 -24.85 -2.44 7.64
CA THR A 23 -24.51 -3.86 7.68
C THR A 23 -23.42 -4.00 8.75
N THR A 24 -23.73 -4.83 9.73
CA THR A 24 -22.94 -5.36 10.86
C THR A 24 -21.43 -5.05 10.86
N PRO A 25 -20.84 -4.58 11.99
CA PRO A 25 -19.40 -4.39 12.07
C PRO A 25 -18.71 -5.76 11.97
N LYS A 26 -18.05 -6.00 10.83
CA LYS A 26 -16.97 -7.00 10.79
C LYS A 26 -15.98 -6.54 11.83
N VAL A 27 -15.73 -7.38 12.84
CA VAL A 27 -14.59 -7.20 13.75
C VAL A 27 -13.37 -7.23 12.84
N ILE A 28 -12.87 -6.05 12.46
CA ILE A 28 -11.59 -5.90 11.78
C ILE A 28 -10.59 -6.22 12.88
N THR A 29 -10.29 -7.51 13.04
CA THR A 29 -9.24 -7.96 13.94
C THR A 29 -8.02 -7.16 13.54
N SER A 30 -7.55 -6.29 14.43
CA SER A 30 -6.38 -5.43 14.27
C SER A 30 -5.13 -6.29 14.10
N VAL A 31 -4.98 -6.94 12.94
CA VAL A 31 -3.74 -7.54 12.51
C VAL A 31 -2.88 -6.39 12.02
N LYS A 32 -1.98 -5.92 12.89
CA LYS A 32 -1.00 -4.91 12.53
C LYS A 32 -0.19 -5.45 11.33
N SER A 33 -0.29 -4.78 10.19
CA SER A 33 0.36 -5.16 8.91
C SER A 33 1.87 -4.98 8.93
N LEU A 34 2.37 -4.05 9.75
CA LEU A 34 3.79 -3.79 9.95
C LEU A 34 4.25 -4.21 11.35
N LYS A 35 5.14 -5.20 11.43
CA LYS A 35 5.81 -5.57 12.69
C LYS A 35 7.29 -5.18 12.61
N LYS A 36 7.74 -4.34 13.53
CA LYS A 36 9.12 -3.86 13.62
C LYS A 36 9.81 -4.50 14.82
N GLN A 37 11.02 -5.02 14.61
CA GLN A 37 11.88 -5.59 15.65
C GLN A 37 13.30 -5.03 15.49
N TYR A 38 13.62 -4.04 16.31
CA TYR A 38 14.94 -3.42 16.38
C TYR A 38 15.98 -4.42 16.91
N LEU A 39 17.05 -4.62 16.15
CA LEU A 39 18.14 -5.50 16.54
C LEU A 39 19.08 -4.75 17.49
N LYS A 40 19.55 -5.44 18.54
CA LYS A 40 20.44 -4.85 19.57
C LYS A 40 21.92 -4.77 19.14
N SER A 41 22.24 -5.03 17.88
CA SER A 41 23.61 -5.04 17.37
C SER A 41 24.06 -3.66 16.89
N ASP A 42 25.38 -3.46 16.80
CA ASP A 42 26.02 -2.19 16.42
C ASP A 42 25.68 -1.72 15.00
N ASN A 43 25.06 -2.56 14.18
CA ASN A 43 24.74 -2.26 12.78
C ASN A 43 23.44 -1.45 12.59
N ASN A 44 22.72 -1.10 13.67
CA ASN A 44 21.51 -0.27 13.62
C ASN A 44 20.47 -0.76 12.58
N MET A 45 20.10 -2.04 12.66
CA MET A 45 19.17 -2.70 11.75
C MET A 45 17.85 -3.05 12.45
N CYS A 46 16.76 -3.05 11.70
CA CYS A 46 15.44 -3.46 12.15
C CYS A 46 14.88 -4.54 11.23
N LYS A 47 14.37 -5.62 11.84
CA LYS A 47 13.54 -6.60 11.13
C LYS A 47 12.14 -6.05 10.99
N VAL A 48 11.72 -5.79 9.76
CA VAL A 48 10.37 -5.35 9.44
C VAL A 48 9.65 -6.47 8.70
N THR A 49 8.62 -7.01 9.35
CA THR A 49 7.67 -7.92 8.71
C THR A 49 6.52 -7.11 8.15
N PHE A 50 6.37 -7.19 6.84
CA PHE A 50 5.24 -6.68 6.08
C PHE A 50 4.19 -7.77 5.92
N ARG A 51 2.91 -7.41 6.04
CA ARG A 51 1.78 -8.32 5.90
C ARG A 51 0.64 -7.64 5.17
N LEU A 52 0.30 -8.15 3.99
CA LEU A 52 -0.89 -7.75 3.25
C LEU A 52 -2.04 -8.71 3.60
N PRO A 53 -3.14 -8.24 4.22
CA PRO A 53 -4.26 -9.10 4.54
C PRO A 53 -4.95 -9.64 3.28
N LYS A 54 -5.47 -10.86 3.36
CA LYS A 54 -6.21 -11.52 2.26
C LYS A 54 -7.34 -10.66 1.70
N ASP A 55 -7.96 -9.82 2.53
CA ASP A 55 -9.07 -8.95 2.13
C ASP A 55 -8.61 -7.86 1.15
N ALA A 56 -7.34 -7.44 1.20
CA ALA A 56 -6.73 -6.54 0.23
C ALA A 56 -6.28 -7.27 -1.05
N ALA A 57 -5.87 -8.54 -0.90
CA ALA A 57 -5.33 -9.40 -1.95
C ALA A 57 -6.26 -10.56 -2.31
N GLN A 58 -7.57 -10.30 -2.37
CA GLN A 58 -8.56 -11.35 -2.64
C GLN A 58 -8.25 -12.02 -3.99
N ASP A 59 -8.19 -13.35 -3.96
CA ASP A 59 -7.88 -14.22 -5.10
C ASP A 59 -6.49 -14.00 -5.75
N ALA A 60 -5.61 -13.22 -5.11
CA ALA A 60 -4.27 -12.98 -5.63
C ALA A 60 -3.43 -14.27 -5.66
N GLU A 61 -2.71 -14.48 -6.75
CA GLU A 61 -1.75 -15.58 -6.88
C GLU A 61 -0.38 -15.14 -6.39
N MET A 62 0.01 -13.90 -6.71
CA MET A 62 1.32 -13.34 -6.44
C MET A 62 1.20 -11.93 -5.86
N VAL A 63 2.05 -11.63 -4.88
CA VAL A 63 2.21 -10.27 -4.36
C VAL A 63 3.69 -9.97 -4.22
N THR A 64 4.12 -8.85 -4.79
CA THR A 64 5.46 -8.31 -4.64
C THR A 64 5.40 -7.05 -3.79
N ILE A 65 6.35 -6.87 -2.86
CA ILE A 65 6.53 -5.58 -2.20
C ILE A 65 7.60 -4.76 -2.93
N VAL A 66 7.25 -3.54 -3.31
CA VAL A 66 8.07 -2.66 -4.15
C VAL A 66 8.32 -1.38 -3.40
N GLY A 67 9.58 -0.94 -3.27
CA GLY A 67 9.88 0.28 -2.54
C GLY A 67 11.35 0.69 -2.55
N ASP A 68 11.69 1.65 -1.71
CA ASP A 68 13.05 2.22 -1.67
C ASP A 68 14.14 1.16 -1.38
N PHE A 69 13.81 0.13 -0.61
CA PHE A 69 14.76 -0.95 -0.25
C PHE A 69 15.14 -1.89 -1.39
N ASN A 70 14.39 -1.90 -2.50
CA ASN A 70 14.70 -2.69 -3.69
C ASN A 70 14.70 -1.82 -4.97
N ASN A 71 14.97 -0.52 -4.83
CA ASN A 71 14.98 0.45 -5.92
C ASN A 71 13.71 0.41 -6.78
N TRP A 72 12.56 0.17 -6.17
CA TRP A 72 11.27 0.06 -6.84
C TRP A 72 11.20 -1.05 -7.91
N SER A 73 11.97 -2.14 -7.72
CA SER A 73 11.91 -3.33 -8.58
C SER A 73 10.62 -4.11 -8.37
N VAL A 74 9.93 -4.44 -9.47
CA VAL A 74 8.67 -5.21 -9.47
C VAL A 74 8.87 -6.72 -9.53
N THR A 75 10.11 -7.17 -9.73
CA THR A 75 10.48 -8.59 -9.91
C THR A 75 11.23 -9.16 -8.71
N GLU A 76 11.60 -8.33 -7.74
CA GLU A 76 12.27 -8.72 -6.50
C GLU A 76 11.31 -8.68 -5.33
N ASN A 77 11.62 -9.36 -4.23
CA ASN A 77 10.84 -9.30 -2.98
C ASN A 77 9.39 -9.80 -3.11
N GLU A 78 9.20 -10.92 -3.81
CA GLU A 78 7.95 -11.67 -3.80
C GLU A 78 7.60 -12.11 -2.36
N MET A 79 6.34 -11.90 -1.97
CA MET A 79 5.84 -12.21 -0.64
C MET A 79 5.33 -13.65 -0.56
N LYS A 80 5.54 -14.29 0.59
CA LYS A 80 5.02 -15.63 0.84
C LYS A 80 3.53 -15.58 1.16
N LYS A 81 2.70 -16.29 0.38
CA LYS A 81 1.29 -16.55 0.71
C LYS A 81 1.19 -17.52 1.90
N LEU A 82 0.42 -17.14 2.91
CA LEU A 82 0.16 -17.92 4.12
C LEU A 82 -1.13 -18.74 3.96
N LYS A 83 -1.28 -19.80 4.78
CA LYS A 83 -2.46 -20.68 4.76
C LYS A 83 -3.77 -19.95 5.02
N ASN A 84 -3.73 -18.84 5.75
CA ASN A 84 -4.92 -18.03 6.04
C ASN A 84 -5.27 -17.05 4.91
N GLY A 85 -4.48 -17.01 3.83
CA GLY A 85 -4.68 -16.16 2.65
C GLY A 85 -3.87 -14.85 2.67
N ASP A 86 -3.22 -14.49 3.78
CA ASP A 86 -2.41 -13.27 3.82
C ASP A 86 -1.07 -13.47 3.11
N PHE A 87 -0.44 -12.38 2.71
CA PHE A 87 0.91 -12.39 2.18
C PHE A 87 1.87 -11.79 3.20
N THR A 88 3.08 -12.35 3.32
CA THR A 88 4.08 -11.85 4.26
C THR A 88 5.50 -11.86 3.69
N LEU A 89 6.29 -10.85 4.06
CA LEU A 89 7.73 -10.80 3.83
C LEU A 89 8.41 -10.11 5.00
N THR A 90 9.60 -10.56 5.40
CA THR A 90 10.42 -9.88 6.41
C THR A 90 11.71 -9.41 5.79
N LEU A 91 12.02 -8.13 5.96
CA LEU A 91 13.26 -7.50 5.49
C LEU A 91 14.06 -6.99 6.70
N GLU A 92 15.38 -7.03 6.60
CA GLU A 92 16.27 -6.30 7.51
C GLU A 92 16.61 -4.96 6.88
N LEU A 93 16.17 -3.88 7.50
CA LEU A 93 16.31 -2.52 6.98
C LEU A 93 17.06 -1.64 8.00
N PRO A 94 17.96 -0.75 7.55
CA PRO A 94 18.59 0.24 8.43
C PRO A 94 17.57 1.09 9.20
N CYS A 95 17.83 1.33 10.49
CA CYS A 95 16.98 2.19 11.33
C CYS A 95 17.25 3.69 11.10
N ASN A 96 16.42 4.52 11.74
CA ASN A 96 16.42 5.98 11.69
C ASN A 96 16.17 6.53 10.28
N ARG A 97 15.30 5.87 9.52
CA ARG A 97 14.98 6.20 8.12
C ARG A 97 13.52 5.89 7.79
N GLU A 98 13.00 6.60 6.81
CA GLU A 98 11.70 6.31 6.22
C GLU A 98 11.91 5.59 4.89
N TYR A 99 11.09 4.58 4.63
CA TYR A 99 11.07 3.84 3.37
C TYR A 99 9.68 3.93 2.76
N LYS A 100 9.60 4.42 1.53
CA LYS A 100 8.38 4.36 0.72
C LYS A 100 8.23 2.99 0.09
N PHE A 101 7.01 2.50 0.02
CA PHE A 101 6.69 1.22 -0.60
C PHE A 101 5.22 1.11 -1.02
N ARG A 102 4.93 0.12 -1.86
CA ARG A 102 3.59 -0.35 -2.23
C ARG A 102 3.60 -1.86 -2.46
N TYR A 103 2.42 -2.47 -2.47
CA TYR A 103 2.24 -3.86 -2.91
C TYR A 103 1.80 -3.90 -4.38
N LEU A 104 2.43 -4.76 -5.16
CA LEU A 104 2.03 -5.08 -6.52
C LEU A 104 1.42 -6.48 -6.55
N ILE A 105 0.12 -6.54 -6.78
CA ILE A 105 -0.68 -7.75 -6.80
C ILE A 105 -0.83 -8.21 -8.26
N ASP A 106 -0.49 -9.48 -8.52
CA ASP A 106 -0.56 -10.14 -9.83
C ASP A 106 0.02 -9.30 -10.98
N ALA A 107 1.11 -8.58 -10.70
CA ALA A 107 1.81 -7.68 -11.61
C ALA A 107 0.96 -6.55 -12.23
N ASN A 108 -0.25 -6.27 -11.73
CA ASN A 108 -1.18 -5.33 -12.38
C ASN A 108 -1.91 -4.37 -11.43
N ARG A 109 -2.04 -4.70 -10.14
CA ARG A 109 -2.81 -3.92 -9.18
C ARG A 109 -1.93 -3.43 -8.04
N TRP A 110 -1.86 -2.10 -7.88
CA TRP A 110 -1.15 -1.47 -6.79
C TRP A 110 -2.04 -1.30 -5.57
N GLU A 111 -1.55 -1.71 -4.40
CA GLU A 111 -2.25 -1.59 -3.13
C GLU A 111 -1.34 -0.93 -2.09
N ASN A 112 -1.93 -0.08 -1.25
CA ASN A 112 -1.22 0.55 -0.15
C ASN A 112 -1.44 -0.25 1.14
N ASP A 113 -0.48 -0.18 2.06
CA ASP A 113 -0.68 -0.78 3.38
C ASP A 113 -1.67 0.08 4.18
N TRP A 114 -2.84 -0.48 4.52
CA TRP A 114 -3.90 0.22 5.25
C TRP A 114 -3.49 0.73 6.65
N PHE A 115 -2.39 0.21 7.20
CA PHE A 115 -1.82 0.64 8.47
C PHE A 115 -0.35 1.08 8.34
N ALA A 116 0.02 1.63 7.17
CA ALA A 116 1.29 2.34 7.00
C ALA A 116 1.47 3.43 8.06
N ASP A 117 2.71 3.77 8.42
CA ASP A 117 2.95 4.83 9.39
C ASP A 117 2.55 6.20 8.82
N LYS A 118 2.71 6.39 7.51
CA LYS A 118 2.29 7.59 6.75
C LYS A 118 1.95 7.22 5.31
N TYR A 119 1.33 8.17 4.61
CA TYR A 119 1.19 8.16 3.16
C TYR A 119 1.76 9.45 2.58
N VAL A 120 2.45 9.36 1.45
CA VAL A 120 3.09 10.50 0.79
C VAL A 120 2.73 10.54 -0.70
N PRO A 121 2.38 11.69 -1.28
CA PRO A 121 2.10 11.79 -2.71
C PRO A 121 3.27 11.33 -3.57
N ASN A 122 2.96 10.61 -4.64
CA ASN A 122 3.91 10.16 -5.65
C ASN A 122 3.70 10.88 -6.99
N ALA A 123 4.66 10.68 -7.91
CA ALA A 123 4.66 11.33 -9.22
C ALA A 123 3.52 10.89 -10.15
N PHE A 124 2.76 9.86 -9.78
CA PHE A 124 1.69 9.26 -10.59
C PHE A 124 0.29 9.69 -10.13
N GLY A 125 0.19 10.70 -9.25
CA GLY A 125 -1.09 11.20 -8.75
C GLY A 125 -1.79 10.28 -7.75
N ALA A 126 -1.03 9.38 -7.12
CA ALA A 126 -1.45 8.55 -5.99
C ALA A 126 -0.54 8.80 -4.79
N ASP A 127 -0.74 8.06 -3.70
CA ASP A 127 0.16 8.07 -2.54
C ASP A 127 0.96 6.75 -2.45
N ASP A 128 2.17 6.83 -1.90
CA ASP A 128 2.97 5.68 -1.47
C ASP A 128 2.81 5.46 0.03
N SER A 129 2.84 4.19 0.46
CA SER A 129 2.90 3.85 1.89
C SER A 129 4.29 4.14 2.43
N VAL A 130 4.40 4.57 3.68
CA VAL A 130 5.68 4.81 4.35
C VAL A 130 5.79 3.94 5.60
N VAL A 131 6.93 3.27 5.74
CA VAL A 131 7.36 2.66 7.00
C VAL A 131 8.50 3.49 7.59
N ILE A 132 8.34 3.89 8.85
CA ILE A 132 9.32 4.63 9.63
C ILE A 132 10.02 3.64 10.54
N ILE A 133 11.33 3.52 10.36
CA ILE A 133 12.20 2.60 11.10
C ILE A 133 13.19 3.43 11.88
#